data_AF-A0A7V4D5W8-F1
#
_entry.id   AF-A0A7V4D5W8-F1
#
_cell.length_a   1.000
_cell.length_b   1.000
_cell.length_c   1.000
_cell.angle_alpha   90.00
_cell.angle_beta   90.00
_cell.angle_gamma   90.00
#
_symmetry.space_group_name_H-M   'P 1'
#
loop_
_entity.id
_entity.type
_entity.pdbx_description
1 polymer ?
#
loop_
_entity_poly.entity_id
_entity_poly.type
_entity_poly.pdbx_seq_one_letter_code
_entity_poly.pdbx_strand_id
1 'polypeptide(L)'
;MEEQIKLLNLLKENDKTAIDKYRNIHFFENHVAFVGTPKKHQYDKSKIILLSDPFSDKKIFYEFSIDAIYLVEELGTISSQDGKNALQIRIWVKKGTVALKYEPFIIE
;
A
#
# COMPACT_ATOMS: atom_id res chain seq x y z
N MET A 1 4.90 -11.80 8.95
CA MET A 1 3.54 -11.32 9.28
C MET A 1 3.60 -10.22 10.34
N GLU A 2 4.21 -10.49 11.49
CA GLU A 2 4.39 -9.54 12.59
C GLU A 2 4.97 -8.16 12.16
N GLU A 3 5.98 -8.16 11.30
CA GLU A 3 6.56 -6.92 10.79
C GLU A 3 5.57 -6.08 9.95
N GLN A 4 4.71 -6.74 9.17
CA GLN A 4 3.71 -6.05 8.33
C GLN A 4 2.61 -5.44 9.19
N ILE A 5 2.24 -6.11 10.28
CA ILE A 5 1.30 -5.59 11.28
C ILE A 5 1.89 -4.37 11.97
N LYS A 6 3.17 -4.43 12.37
CA LYS A 6 3.88 -3.28 12.96
C LYS A 6 3.95 -2.09 12.00
N LEU A 7 4.23 -2.35 10.72
CA LEU A 7 4.22 -1.32 9.68
C LEU A 7 2.81 -0.75 9.45
N LEU A 8 1.79 -1.60 9.43
CA LEU A 8 0.40 -1.15 9.31
C LEU A 8 0.01 -0.22 10.45
N ASN A 9 0.40 -0.54 11.69
CA ASN A 9 0.14 0.32 12.85
C ASN A 9 0.83 1.68 12.71
N LEU A 10 2.07 1.73 12.18
CA LEU A 10 2.77 2.98 11.89
C LEU A 10 2.03 3.82 10.84
N LEU A 11 1.53 3.19 9.77
CA LEU A 11 0.79 3.91 8.73
C LEU A 11 -0.57 4.43 9.22
N LYS A 12 -1.15 3.77 10.22
CA LYS A 12 -2.42 4.15 10.84
C LYS A 12 -2.26 5.28 11.87
N GLU A 13 -1.06 5.85 12.08
CA GLU A 13 -0.83 6.97 13.01
C GLU A 13 -1.48 8.32 12.61
N ASN A 14 -2.45 8.30 11.68
CA ASN A 14 -3.29 9.46 11.35
C ASN A 14 -4.74 9.21 11.80
N ASP A 15 -5.37 10.20 12.43
CA ASP A 15 -6.76 10.18 12.95
C ASP A 15 -7.86 9.98 11.88
N LYS A 16 -7.51 9.66 10.64
CA LYS A 16 -8.45 9.58 9.51
C LYS A 16 -8.92 8.15 9.33
N THR A 17 -10.23 7.98 9.43
CA THR A 17 -10.90 6.68 9.32
C THR A 17 -11.57 6.51 7.96
N ALA A 18 -12.05 5.30 7.67
CA ALA A 18 -12.86 5.03 6.49
C ALA A 18 -14.14 5.89 6.43
N ILE A 19 -14.66 6.36 7.58
CA ILE A 19 -15.83 7.24 7.64
C ILE A 19 -15.49 8.65 7.14
N ASP A 20 -14.29 9.16 7.46
CA ASP A 20 -13.86 10.51 7.06
C ASP A 20 -13.72 10.65 5.55
N LYS A 21 -13.44 9.54 4.86
CA LYS A 21 -13.49 9.46 3.40
C LYS A 21 -14.87 9.73 2.82
N TYR A 22 -15.95 9.28 3.46
CA TYR A 22 -17.32 9.55 2.99
C TYR A 22 -17.84 10.94 3.41
N ARG A 23 -17.26 11.54 4.45
CA ARG A 23 -17.57 12.92 4.85
C ARG A 23 -16.99 13.96 3.87
N ASN A 24 -15.89 13.62 3.19
CA ASN A 24 -15.32 14.46 2.14
C ASN A 24 -15.91 14.07 0.78
N ILE A 25 -16.86 14.88 0.32
CA ILE A 25 -17.61 14.68 -0.94
C ILE A 25 -16.72 14.51 -2.18
N HIS A 26 -15.53 15.12 -2.21
CA HIS A 26 -14.60 15.04 -3.36
C HIS A 26 -13.43 14.09 -3.09
N PHE A 27 -13.49 13.25 -2.06
CA PHE A 27 -12.37 12.39 -1.68
C PHE A 27 -11.94 11.48 -2.83
N PHE A 28 -12.91 10.76 -3.40
CA PHE A 28 -12.67 9.80 -4.49
C PHE A 28 -12.26 10.48 -5.81
N GLU A 29 -12.64 11.74 -5.99
CA GLU A 29 -12.21 12.54 -7.15
C GLU A 29 -10.75 12.96 -7.03
N ASN A 30 -10.28 13.21 -5.80
CA ASN A 30 -8.96 13.74 -5.52
C ASN A 30 -7.91 12.70 -5.11
N HIS A 31 -8.32 11.46 -4.84
CA HIS A 31 -7.42 10.39 -4.40
C HIS A 31 -7.52 9.16 -5.30
N VAL A 32 -6.44 8.39 -5.33
CA VAL A 32 -6.34 7.11 -6.03
C VAL A 32 -6.04 6.03 -5.01
N ALA A 33 -6.74 4.91 -5.13
CA ALA A 33 -6.51 3.74 -4.30
C ALA A 33 -5.43 2.83 -4.90
N PHE A 34 -4.53 2.35 -4.05
CA PHE A 34 -3.59 1.29 -4.38
C PHE A 34 -3.78 0.14 -3.40
N VAL A 35 -3.93 -1.07 -3.93
CA VAL A 35 -4.11 -2.29 -3.14
C VAL A 35 -2.85 -3.13 -3.26
N GLY A 36 -2.41 -3.70 -2.13
CA GLY A 36 -1.29 -4.61 -2.14
C GLY A 36 -0.79 -4.99 -0.76
N THR A 37 0.35 -5.67 -0.73
CA THR A 37 1.03 -6.08 0.49
C THR A 37 2.12 -5.07 0.86
N PRO A 38 2.07 -4.50 2.08
CA PRO A 38 3.04 -3.51 2.51
C PRO A 38 4.38 -4.16 2.89
N LYS A 39 5.47 -3.47 2.54
CA LYS A 39 6.85 -3.78 2.93
C LYS A 39 7.59 -2.49 3.27
N LYS A 40 8.48 -2.55 4.27
CA LYS A 40 9.38 -1.42 4.55
C LYS A 40 10.37 -1.26 3.42
N HIS A 41 10.70 -0.02 3.10
CA HIS A 41 11.86 0.26 2.28
C HIS A 41 13.14 -0.01 3.10
N GLN A 42 14.12 -0.69 2.51
CA GLN A 42 15.28 -1.23 3.24
C GLN A 42 16.22 -0.13 3.77
N TYR A 43 16.32 0.98 3.05
CA TYR A 43 17.30 2.04 3.34
C TYR A 43 16.65 3.36 3.78
N ASP A 44 15.35 3.53 3.57
CA ASP A 44 14.65 4.81 3.75
C ASP A 44 13.37 4.57 4.55
N LYS A 45 13.41 4.91 5.84
CA LYS A 45 12.28 4.67 6.75
C LYS A 45 11.10 5.62 6.49
N SER A 46 11.28 6.66 5.69
CA SER A 46 10.19 7.58 5.29
C SER A 46 9.36 7.02 4.13
N LYS A 47 9.73 5.86 3.59
CA LYS A 47 9.09 5.26 2.42
C LYS A 47 8.55 3.87 2.68
N ILE A 48 7.55 3.52 1.89
CA ILE A 48 6.92 2.20 1.89
C ILE A 48 6.86 1.64 0.47
N ILE A 49 7.08 0.32 0.38
CA ILE A 49 6.88 -0.45 -0.85
C ILE A 49 5.55 -1.19 -0.73
N LEU A 50 4.72 -1.10 -1.76
CA LEU A 50 3.47 -1.82 -1.90
C LEU A 50 3.57 -2.82 -3.05
N LEU A 51 3.49 -4.11 -2.75
CA LEU A 51 3.42 -5.17 -3.75
C LEU A 51 1.98 -5.38 -4.18
N SER A 52 1.67 -5.11 -5.46
CA SER A 52 0.30 -5.21 -5.99
C SER A 52 -0.32 -6.60 -5.86
N ASP A 53 0.40 -7.64 -6.30
CA ASP A 53 0.03 -9.04 -6.15
C ASP A 53 1.24 -9.83 -5.62
N PRO A 54 1.18 -10.32 -4.37
CA PRO A 54 2.30 -11.07 -3.78
C PRO A 54 2.44 -12.50 -4.32
N PHE A 55 1.45 -13.02 -5.06
CA PHE A 55 1.43 -14.41 -5.52
C PHE A 55 1.46 -14.56 -7.05
N SER A 56 1.28 -13.47 -7.80
CA SER A 56 1.44 -13.45 -9.25
C SER A 56 2.90 -13.31 -9.70
N ASP A 57 3.19 -13.86 -10.88
CA ASP A 57 4.46 -13.64 -11.59
C ASP A 57 4.62 -12.20 -12.08
N LYS A 58 3.51 -11.48 -12.29
CA LYS A 58 3.54 -10.05 -12.65
C LYS A 58 3.75 -9.19 -11.41
N LYS A 59 4.99 -9.08 -10.99
CA LYS A 59 5.36 -8.33 -9.79
C LYS A 59 5.46 -6.84 -10.09
N ILE A 60 4.37 -6.09 -9.92
CA ILE A 60 4.44 -4.62 -9.89
C ILE A 60 4.63 -4.15 -8.45
N PHE A 61 5.63 -3.31 -8.24
CA PHE A 61 5.91 -2.68 -6.96
C PHE A 61 5.68 -1.18 -7.09
N TYR A 62 5.06 -0.60 -6.09
CA TYR A 62 4.95 0.84 -5.96
C TYR A 62 5.72 1.31 -4.74
N GLU A 63 6.44 2.42 -4.85
CA GLU A 63 7.08 3.09 -3.72
C GLU A 63 6.42 4.44 -3.49
N PHE A 64 6.00 4.65 -2.25
CA PHE A 64 5.38 5.89 -1.80
C PHE A 64 6.16 6.45 -0.61
N SER A 65 6.21 7.76 -0.54
CA SER A 65 6.54 8.44 0.72
C SER A 65 5.37 8.26 1.70
N ILE A 66 5.65 8.04 2.97
CA ILE A 66 4.63 7.79 4.00
C ILE A 66 3.73 9.01 4.20
N ASP A 67 4.30 10.22 4.13
CA ASP A 67 3.57 11.49 4.24
C ASP A 67 2.55 11.72 3.11
N ALA A 68 2.73 11.06 1.96
CA ALA A 68 1.81 11.13 0.84
C ALA A 68 0.58 10.23 0.99
N ILE A 69 0.60 9.31 1.96
CA ILE A 69 -0.49 8.38 2.22
C ILE A 69 -1.52 9.05 3.12
N TYR A 70 -2.72 9.27 2.58
CA TYR A 70 -3.78 9.99 3.27
C TYR A 70 -4.59 9.08 4.21
N LEU A 71 -4.85 7.86 3.77
CA LEU A 71 -5.66 6.86 4.49
C LEU A 71 -5.14 5.46 4.19
N VAL A 72 -5.14 4.59 5.20
CA VAL A 72 -4.84 3.17 5.07
C VAL A 72 -5.99 2.32 5.60
N GLU A 73 -6.46 1.38 4.78
CA GLU A 73 -7.49 0.41 5.11
C GLU A 73 -6.86 -0.99 5.14
N GLU A 74 -7.15 -1.76 6.18
CA GLU A 74 -6.77 -3.17 6.25
C GLU A 74 -7.85 -4.00 5.56
N LEU A 75 -7.48 -4.75 4.52
CA LEU A 75 -8.42 -5.60 3.78
C LEU A 75 -8.45 -7.05 4.27
N GLY A 76 -7.42 -7.45 5.03
CA GLY A 76 -7.29 -8.78 5.62
C GLY A 76 -6.03 -9.50 5.16
N THR A 77 -6.01 -10.82 5.34
CA THR A 77 -4.90 -11.68 4.91
C THR A 77 -5.37 -12.58 3.77
N ILE A 78 -4.59 -12.63 2.70
CA ILE A 78 -4.80 -13.55 1.58
C ILE A 78 -3.85 -14.73 1.68
N SER A 79 -4.32 -15.90 1.23
CA SER A 79 -3.57 -17.16 1.26
C SER A 79 -3.41 -17.72 -0.15
N SER A 80 -2.21 -18.17 -0.48
CA SER A 80 -1.92 -18.93 -1.70
C SER A 80 -2.20 -20.42 -1.50
N GLN A 81 -2.36 -21.16 -2.60
CA GLN A 81 -2.51 -22.62 -2.61
C GLN A 81 -1.32 -23.33 -1.94
N ASP A 82 -0.12 -22.74 -1.97
CA ASP A 82 1.08 -23.27 -1.31
C ASP A 82 1.14 -22.98 0.20
N GLY A 83 0.05 -22.46 0.79
CA GLY A 83 0.00 -22.10 2.22
C GLY A 83 0.73 -20.80 2.59
N LYS A 84 1.16 -20.00 1.61
CA LYS A 84 1.76 -18.68 1.86
C LYS A 84 0.68 -17.66 2.21
N ASN A 85 0.91 -16.85 3.24
CA ASN A 85 -0.01 -15.80 3.68
C ASN A 85 0.59 -14.41 3.47
N ALA A 86 -0.23 -13.46 3.03
CA ALA A 86 0.16 -12.06 2.86
C ALA A 86 -0.94 -11.12 3.36
N LEU A 87 -0.55 -10.15 4.19
CA LEU A 87 -1.43 -9.04 4.56
C LEU A 87 -1.73 -8.19 3.32
N GLN A 88 -2.99 -7.85 3.11
CA GLN A 88 -3.43 -6.95 2.05
C GLN A 88 -4.01 -5.68 2.66
N ILE A 89 -3.55 -4.55 2.16
CA ILE A 89 -4.03 -3.23 2.56
C ILE A 89 -4.47 -2.45 1.33
N ARG A 90 -5.27 -1.42 1.54
CA ARG A 90 -5.50 -0.36 0.58
C ARG A 90 -4.95 0.94 1.13
N ILE A 91 -4.15 1.63 0.35
CA ILE A 91 -3.73 2.99 0.64
C ILE A 91 -4.43 3.97 -0.31
N TRP A 92 -4.76 5.14 0.19
CA TRP A 92 -5.32 6.24 -0.60
C TRP A 92 -4.29 7.36 -0.67
N VAL A 93 -3.91 7.72 -1.90
CA VAL A 93 -2.89 8.72 -2.19
C VAL A 93 -3.51 9.85 -2.99
N LYS A 94 -3.17 11.09 -2.68
CA LYS A 94 -3.69 12.27 -3.40
C LYS A 94 -3.22 12.26 -4.86
N LYS A 95 -4.09 12.64 -5.79
CA LYS A 95 -3.72 12.82 -7.21
C LYS A 95 -2.69 13.94 -7.35
N GLY A 96 -1.72 13.73 -8.25
CA GLY A 96 -0.60 14.63 -8.46
C GLY A 96 0.61 14.38 -7.56
N THR A 97 0.51 13.47 -6.58
CA THR A 97 1.66 12.99 -5.81
C THR A 97 2.60 12.18 -6.69
N VAL A 98 3.91 12.42 -6.56
CA VAL A 98 4.96 11.64 -7.21
C VAL A 98 5.19 10.33 -6.44
N ALA A 99 5.21 9.22 -7.15
CA ALA A 99 5.52 7.88 -6.64
C ALA A 99 6.33 7.11 -7.69
N LEU A 100 7.06 6.07 -7.27
CA LEU A 100 7.79 5.20 -8.19
C LEU A 100 7.01 3.92 -8.46
N LYS A 101 7.08 3.45 -9.70
CA LYS A 101 6.54 2.17 -10.16
C LYS A 101 7.68 1.35 -10.73
N TYR A 102 7.84 0.14 -10.22
CA TYR A 102 8.83 -0.82 -10.70
C TYR A 102 8.13 -1.98 -11.39
N GLU A 103 8.57 -2.28 -12.60
CA GLU A 103 8.11 -3.43 -13.38
C GLU A 103 9.33 -4.24 -13.84
N PRO A 104 9.44 -5.53 -13.48
CA PRO A 104 10.46 -6.42 -13.99
C PRO A 104 10.38 -6.50 -15.51
N PHE A 105 11.55 -6.61 -16.14
CA PHE A 105 11.68 -6.82 -17.57
C PHE A 105 12.73 -7.91 -17.83
N ILE A 106 12.67 -8.50 -19.02
CA ILE A 106 13.62 -9.50 -19.50
C ILE A 106 14.71 -8.77 -20.27
N ILE A 107 15.97 -9.11 -20.03
CA ILE A 107 17.10 -8.62 -20.83
C ILE A 107 17.17 -9.43 -22.13
N GLU A 108 17.30 -8.73 -23.26
CA GLU A 108 17.60 -9.31 -24.58
C GLU A 108 19.10 -9.22 -24.89
#